data_AF-A0A1Y1R4L8-F1
#
_entry.id   AF-A0A1Y1R4L8-F1
#
_cell.length_a   1.000
_cell.length_b   1.000
_cell.length_c   1.000
_cell.angle_alpha   90.00
_cell.angle_beta   90.00
_cell.angle_gamma   90.00
#
_symmetry.space_group_name_H-M   'P 1'
#
loop_
_entity.id
_entity.type
_entity.pdbx_description
1 polymer ?
#
loop_
_entity_poly.entity_id
_entity_poly.type
_entity_poly.pdbx_seq_one_letter_code
_entity_poly.pdbx_strand_id
1 'polypeptide(L)'
;CASKCLDNWIALAKETGIAELEKFAKGLDRAREGLLSYCQHGITSAKIEAFNGVIKRIVYKACGYNDLDYLYLKIRQEALK
;
A
#
# COMPACT_ATOMS: atom_id res chain seq x y z
N CYS A 1 23.55 -4.00 4.36
CA CYS A 1 22.43 -3.37 5.10
C CYS A 1 21.40 -2.85 4.11
N ALA A 2 20.10 -3.00 4.40
CA ALA A 2 19.01 -2.65 3.49
C ALA A 2 19.07 -1.19 2.97
N SER A 3 19.47 -0.23 3.81
CA SER A 3 19.65 1.18 3.38
C SER A 3 20.66 1.32 2.27
N LYS A 4 21.85 0.71 2.40
CA LYS A 4 22.91 0.80 1.38
C LYS A 4 22.47 0.21 0.04
N CYS A 5 21.69 -0.88 0.08
CA CYS A 5 21.11 -1.46 -1.15
C CYS A 5 20.11 -0.49 -1.79
N LEU A 6 19.24 0.14 -1.00
CA LEU A 6 18.28 1.13 -1.49
C LEU A 6 18.99 2.36 -2.10
N ASP A 7 20.04 2.86 -1.44
CA ASP A 7 20.85 3.98 -1.92
C ASP A 7 21.49 3.66 -3.28
N ASN A 8 22.08 2.47 -3.41
CA ASN A 8 22.67 2.02 -4.67
C ASN A 8 21.64 1.90 -5.79
N TRP A 9 20.43 1.41 -5.49
CA TRP A 9 19.36 1.29 -6.48
C TRP A 9 18.84 2.66 -6.93
N ILE A 10 18.70 3.61 -6.01
CA ILE A 10 18.31 4.98 -6.33
C ILE A 10 19.37 5.67 -7.17
N ALA A 11 20.66 5.46 -6.85
CA ALA A 11 21.77 5.98 -7.64
C ALA A 11 21.74 5.41 -9.07
N LEU A 12 21.67 4.08 -9.20
CA LEU A 12 21.63 3.41 -10.49
C LEU A 12 20.44 3.88 -11.35
N ALA A 13 19.26 4.00 -10.75
CA ALA A 13 18.07 4.48 -11.44
C ALA A 13 18.21 5.92 -11.94
N LYS A 14 18.91 6.79 -11.19
CA LYS A 14 19.21 8.16 -11.61
C LYS A 14 20.27 8.21 -12.72
N GLU A 15 21.24 7.30 -12.72
CA GLU A 15 22.28 7.22 -13.74
C GLU A 15 21.75 6.76 -15.11
N THR A 16 20.58 6.10 -15.16
CA THR A 16 19.99 5.66 -16.43
C THR A 16 19.54 6.80 -17.35
N GLY A 17 19.30 8.01 -16.81
CA GLY A 17 18.73 9.14 -17.56
C GLY A 17 17.30 8.92 -18.08
N ILE A 18 16.64 7.83 -17.68
CA ILE A 18 15.25 7.55 -18.04
C ILE A 18 14.34 8.27 -17.03
N ALA A 19 13.57 9.23 -17.51
CA ALA A 19 12.76 10.11 -16.65
C ALA A 19 11.77 9.34 -15.75
N GLU A 20 11.23 8.23 -16.24
CA GLU A 20 10.33 7.33 -15.51
C GLU A 20 11.05 6.64 -14.35
N LEU A 21 12.28 6.17 -14.56
CA LEU A 21 13.09 5.53 -13.53
C LEU A 21 13.56 6.54 -12.48
N GLU A 22 13.91 7.76 -12.88
CA GLU A 22 14.22 8.83 -11.95
C GLU A 22 13.02 9.20 -11.08
N LYS A 23 11.81 9.31 -11.67
CA LYS A 23 10.57 9.55 -10.93
C LYS A 23 10.29 8.42 -9.94
N PHE A 24 10.48 7.17 -10.38
CA PHE A 24 10.33 6.01 -9.51
C PHE A 24 11.32 6.02 -8.36
N ALA A 25 12.59 6.34 -8.62
CA ALA A 25 13.64 6.46 -7.60
C ALA A 25 13.32 7.54 -6.56
N LYS A 26 12.77 8.69 -6.99
CA LYS A 26 12.27 9.73 -6.07
C LYS A 26 11.11 9.23 -5.20
N GLY A 27 10.23 8.40 -5.76
CA GLY A 27 9.15 7.76 -5.01
C GLY A 27 9.65 6.78 -3.96
N LEU A 28 10.62 5.93 -4.34
CA LEU A 28 11.29 5.00 -3.41
C LEU A 28 11.97 5.73 -2.26
N ASP A 29 12.66 6.84 -2.54
CA ASP A 29 13.35 7.63 -1.51
C ASP A 29 12.37 8.25 -0.51
N ARG A 30 11.20 8.75 -0.98
CA ARG A 30 10.12 9.22 -0.11
C ARG A 30 9.53 8.11 0.77
N ALA A 31 9.49 6.88 0.27
CA ALA A 31 8.98 5.71 0.99
C ALA A 31 10.05 4.99 1.84
N ARG A 32 11.28 5.52 1.91
CA ARG A 32 12.45 4.89 2.52
C ARG A 32 12.20 4.37 3.94
N GLU A 33 11.61 5.19 4.81
CA GLU A 33 11.37 4.78 6.21
C GLU A 33 10.47 3.54 6.29
N GLY A 34 9.39 3.51 5.51
CA GLY A 34 8.49 2.36 5.45
C GLY A 34 9.17 1.10 4.90
N LEU A 35 9.98 1.24 3.85
CA LEU A 35 10.73 0.13 3.26
C LEU A 35 11.78 -0.44 4.21
N LEU A 36 12.53 0.42 4.90
CA LEU A 36 13.54 -0.01 5.87
C LEU A 36 12.91 -0.63 7.11
N SER A 37 11.83 -0.04 7.61
CA SER A 37 11.03 -0.59 8.71
C SER A 37 10.46 -1.96 8.36
N TYR A 38 9.96 -2.13 7.13
CA TYR A 38 9.52 -3.42 6.60
C TYR A 38 10.65 -4.46 6.60
N CYS A 39 11.84 -4.11 6.10
CA CYS A 39 12.98 -5.02 6.09
C CYS A 39 13.44 -5.43 7.49
N GLN A 40 13.20 -4.59 8.51
CA GLN A 40 13.58 -4.87 9.89
C GLN A 40 12.52 -5.66 10.66
N HIS A 41 11.24 -5.34 10.48
CA HIS A 41 10.15 -5.85 11.32
C HIS A 41 9.20 -6.80 10.58
N GLY A 42 9.21 -6.82 9.24
CA GLY A 42 8.33 -7.68 8.42
C GLY A 42 6.84 -7.32 8.50
N ILE A 43 6.49 -6.11 8.96
CA ILE A 43 5.10 -5.69 9.12
C ILE A 43 4.52 -5.30 7.75
N THR A 44 3.52 -6.04 7.30
CA THR A 44 2.87 -5.84 5.99
C THR A 44 1.50 -5.19 6.15
N SER A 45 1.05 -4.42 5.15
CA SER A 45 -0.34 -3.93 5.07
C SER A 45 -1.31 -4.98 4.49
N ALA A 46 -0.86 -6.21 4.23
CA ALA A 46 -1.61 -7.20 3.45
C ALA A 46 -3.01 -7.51 4.02
N LYS A 47 -3.14 -7.60 5.35
CA LYS A 47 -4.43 -7.81 6.03
C LYS A 47 -5.38 -6.63 5.84
N ILE A 48 -4.86 -5.41 5.92
CA ILE A 48 -5.63 -4.18 5.72
C ILE A 48 -6.08 -4.08 4.26
N GLU A 49 -5.20 -4.38 3.30
CA GLU A 49 -5.55 -4.39 1.88
C GLU A 49 -6.61 -5.45 1.54
N ALA A 50 -6.49 -6.64 2.10
CA ALA A 50 -7.51 -7.69 1.95
C ALA A 50 -8.88 -7.21 2.46
N PHE A 51 -8.90 -6.53 3.61
CA PHE A 51 -10.11 -5.96 4.18
C PHE A 51 -10.68 -4.80 3.34
N ASN A 52 -9.84 -3.91 2.83
CA ASN A 52 -10.24 -2.86 1.89
C ASN A 52 -10.90 -3.48 0.63
N GLY A 53 -10.37 -4.60 0.15
CA GLY A 53 -10.97 -5.37 -0.94
C GLY A 53 -12.36 -5.93 -0.61
N VAL A 54 -12.58 -6.39 0.63
CA VAL A 54 -13.90 -6.83 1.11
C VAL A 54 -14.89 -5.65 1.10
N ILE A 55 -14.51 -4.51 1.69
CA ILE A 55 -15.34 -3.30 1.72
C ILE A 55 -15.70 -2.85 0.31
N LYS A 56 -14.70 -2.79 -0.59
CA LYS A 56 -14.92 -2.42 -2.00
C LYS A 56 -15.95 -3.33 -2.67
N ARG A 57 -15.89 -4.65 -2.43
CA ARG A 57 -16.89 -5.60 -2.96
C ARG A 57 -18.29 -5.39 -2.37
N ILE A 58 -18.39 -5.09 -1.08
CA ILE A 58 -19.69 -4.80 -0.42
C ILE A 58 -20.33 -3.57 -1.06
N VAL A 59 -19.59 -2.46 -1.14
CA VAL A 59 -20.05 -1.19 -1.73
C VAL A 59 -20.43 -1.38 -3.21
N TYR A 60 -19.59 -2.10 -3.97
CA TYR A 60 -19.85 -2.36 -5.38
C TYR A 60 -21.13 -3.17 -5.62
N LYS A 61 -21.36 -4.23 -4.83
CA LYS A 61 -22.56 -5.07 -4.94
C LYS A 61 -23.86 -4.33 -4.63
N ALA A 62 -23.79 -3.31 -3.77
CA ALA A 62 -24.95 -2.48 -3.42
C ALA A 62 -25.15 -1.29 -4.37
N CYS A 63 -24.26 -1.08 -5.35
CA CYS A 63 -24.21 0.13 -6.17
C CYS A 63 -24.11 1.41 -5.32
N GLY A 64 -23.38 1.33 -4.21
CA GLY A 64 -23.27 2.41 -3.22
C GLY A 64 -24.21 2.25 -2.02
N TYR A 65 -23.94 3.04 -0.98
CA TYR A 65 -24.75 3.11 0.23
C TYR A 65 -25.01 4.58 0.55
N ASN A 66 -26.27 4.94 0.82
CA ASN A 66 -26.62 6.27 1.30
C ASN A 66 -26.53 6.38 2.84
N ASP A 67 -26.66 5.24 3.52
CA ASP A 67 -26.59 5.10 4.97
C ASP A 67 -25.24 4.45 5.36
N LEU A 68 -24.38 5.24 6.00
CA LEU A 68 -23.07 4.79 6.46
C LEU A 68 -23.17 3.88 7.68
N ASP A 69 -24.15 4.08 8.57
CA ASP A 69 -24.35 3.22 9.74
C ASP A 69 -24.72 1.81 9.30
N TYR A 70 -25.62 1.70 8.31
CA TYR A 70 -25.95 0.42 7.69
C TYR A 70 -24.75 -0.22 6.97
N LEU A 71 -23.93 0.56 6.27
CA LEU A 71 -22.68 0.07 5.68
C LEU A 71 -21.74 -0.48 6.76
N TYR A 72 -21.57 0.20 7.90
CA TYR A 72 -20.75 -0.30 9.00
C TYR A 72 -21.26 -1.63 9.56
N LEU A 73 -22.58 -1.76 9.75
CA LEU A 73 -23.19 -3.02 10.17
C LEU A 73 -22.93 -4.13 9.15
N LYS A 74 -23.01 -3.83 7.86
CA LYS A 74 -22.74 -4.81 6.80
C LYS A 74 -21.27 -5.24 6.75
N ILE A 75 -20.35 -4.31 6.93
CA ILE A 75 -18.91 -4.60 7.01
C ILE A 75 -18.61 -5.49 8.22
N ARG A 76 -19.19 -5.18 9.40
CA ARG A 76 -19.04 -6.01 10.60
C ARG A 76 -19.60 -7.41 10.39
N GLN A 77 -20.74 -7.55 9.71
CA GLN A 77 -21.32 -8.85 9.39
C GLN A 77 -20.38 -9.69 8.51
N GLU A 78 -19.72 -9.11 7.52
CA GLU A 78 -18.78 -9.84 6.65
C GLU A 78 -17.43 -10.12 7.34
N ALA A 79 -17.01 -9.29 8.30
CA ALA A 79 -15.78 -9.49 9.06
C ALA A 79 -15.89 -10.59 10.13
N LEU A 80 -17.10 -10.93 10.55
CA LEU A 80 -17.39 -11.96 11.55
C LEU A 80 -17.68 -13.35 10.95
N LYS A 81 -17.68 -13.46 9.62
CA LYS A 81 -17.77 -14.73 8.89
C LYS A 81 -16.39 -15.35 8.73
#